data_AF-A0A9W8AD45-F1
#
_entry.id   AF-A0A9W8AD45-F1
#
_cell.length_a   1.000
_cell.length_b   1.000
_cell.length_c   1.000
_cell.angle_alpha   90.00
_cell.angle_beta   90.00
_cell.angle_gamma   90.00
#
_symmetry.space_group_name_H-M   'P 1'
#
loop_
_entity.id
_entity.type
_entity.pdbx_description
1 polymer ?
#
loop_
_entity_poly.entity_id
_entity_poly.type
_entity_poly.pdbx_seq_one_letter_code
_entity_poly.pdbx_strand_id
1 'polypeptide(L)'
;MRSFLLTAAALATLALPQLASAHTWADCIDWDPVKRQCNGYPRGYPGREDVNINTDYTYLFSGTPSSQPMCRPGRQDTANYSAKYPQGVAQAGKTYNVRYEINGHQAYATSKVKVLYFPDENIDTLDYNKRSSAKVVGEWNFITDGQCDLPLTNNTSCYGSYTLPDDLPSGDIQLVYFWEFNANPAGQQYSTCFDLKNGGAMERPSASATVSPVTSGVAAPVATGTSTDVTPSANVPTATGNASEVVGTTTPRKCRRKCRGQCSGSSSPLAAAPTSPVM
;
A
#
# COMPACT_ATOMS: atom_id res chain seq x y z
N MET A 1 26.89 -61.31 27.37
CA MET A 1 25.74 -60.39 27.45
C MET A 1 26.16 -59.07 26.83
N ARG A 2 25.66 -58.75 25.63
CA ARG A 2 25.97 -57.51 24.89
C ARG A 2 24.72 -56.62 24.95
N SER A 3 24.70 -55.65 25.86
CA SER A 3 23.67 -54.63 25.93
C SER A 3 23.87 -53.63 24.80
N PHE A 4 22.96 -53.64 23.84
CA PHE A 4 22.87 -52.62 22.79
C PHE A 4 22.26 -51.35 23.41
N LEU A 5 23.11 -50.34 23.66
CA LEU A 5 22.68 -48.97 23.91
C LEU A 5 22.20 -48.39 22.57
N LEU A 6 20.89 -48.41 22.36
CA LEU A 6 20.22 -47.67 21.30
C LEU A 6 20.16 -46.19 21.71
N THR A 7 21.19 -45.43 21.32
CA THR A 7 21.18 -43.97 21.41
C THR A 7 20.21 -43.44 20.34
N ALA A 8 18.94 -43.28 20.70
CA ALA A 8 17.98 -42.55 19.89
C ALA A 8 18.38 -41.07 19.88
N ALA A 9 19.23 -40.69 18.93
CA ALA A 9 19.50 -39.29 18.61
C ALA A 9 18.20 -38.71 18.04
N ALA A 10 17.37 -38.16 18.91
CA ALA A 10 16.22 -37.37 18.52
C ALA A 10 16.76 -36.16 17.75
N LEU A 11 16.71 -36.27 16.42
CA LEU A 11 16.82 -35.14 15.50
C LEU A 11 15.62 -34.24 15.79
N ALA A 12 15.71 -33.45 16.85
CA ALA A 12 14.89 -32.27 17.02
C ALA A 12 15.31 -31.33 15.90
N THR A 13 14.72 -31.51 14.72
CA THR A 13 14.65 -30.50 13.68
C THR A 13 14.09 -29.27 14.36
N LEU A 14 14.98 -28.36 14.77
CA LEU A 14 14.63 -26.98 15.05
C LEU A 14 13.99 -26.48 13.76
N ALA A 15 12.66 -26.54 13.71
CA ALA A 15 11.88 -25.66 12.87
C ALA A 15 12.14 -24.27 13.43
N LEU A 16 13.28 -23.69 13.05
CA LEU A 16 13.52 -22.27 13.19
C LEU A 16 12.29 -21.64 12.53
N PRO A 17 11.44 -20.93 13.30
CA PRO A 17 10.34 -20.23 12.68
C PRO A 17 10.99 -19.36 11.62
N GLN A 18 10.67 -19.63 10.35
CA GLN A 18 11.05 -18.73 9.29
C GLN A 18 10.40 -17.42 9.69
N LEU A 19 11.22 -16.49 10.17
CA LEU A 19 10.84 -15.12 10.39
C LEU A 19 10.48 -14.62 9.00
N ALA A 20 9.20 -14.80 8.64
CA ALA A 20 8.66 -14.17 7.47
C ALA A 20 8.95 -12.70 7.68
N SER A 21 9.71 -12.11 6.76
CA SER A 21 10.01 -10.70 6.84
C SER A 21 8.84 -9.99 6.18
N ALA A 22 7.94 -9.44 7.00
CA ALA A 22 6.88 -8.55 6.53
C ALA A 22 7.52 -7.40 5.79
N HIS A 23 6.96 -7.00 4.66
CA HIS A 23 7.34 -5.74 4.04
C HIS A 23 6.13 -5.19 3.30
N THR A 24 5.99 -3.87 3.32
CA THR A 24 5.01 -3.16 2.51
C THR A 24 5.59 -1.82 2.08
N TRP A 25 5.07 -1.30 0.99
CA TRP A 25 5.34 0.05 0.50
C TRP A 25 4.16 0.50 -0.37
N ALA A 26 3.98 1.81 -0.49
CA ALA A 26 3.06 2.35 -1.48
C ALA A 26 3.68 2.23 -2.88
N ASP A 27 2.93 1.68 -3.84
CA ASP A 27 3.31 1.67 -5.26
C ASP A 27 2.80 2.91 -5.99
N CYS A 28 1.61 3.37 -5.59
CA CYS A 28 0.89 4.45 -6.22
C CYS A 28 0.13 5.25 -5.16
N ILE A 29 0.21 6.57 -5.21
CA ILE A 29 -0.43 7.46 -4.23
C ILE A 29 -1.65 8.21 -4.78
N ASP A 30 -1.91 8.10 -6.08
CA ASP A 30 -3.10 8.60 -6.78
C ASP A 30 -3.55 7.57 -7.84
N TRP A 31 -4.05 6.44 -7.36
CA TRP A 31 -4.55 5.35 -8.18
C TRP A 31 -5.94 5.68 -8.74
N ASP A 32 -6.10 5.59 -10.05
CA ASP A 32 -7.40 5.61 -10.73
C ASP A 32 -7.92 4.17 -10.83
N PRO A 33 -8.92 3.78 -10.02
CA PRO A 33 -9.43 2.41 -10.03
C PRO A 33 -10.21 2.07 -11.30
N VAL A 34 -10.71 3.07 -12.03
CA VAL A 34 -11.48 2.88 -13.27
C VAL A 34 -10.54 2.62 -14.43
N LYS A 35 -9.52 3.48 -14.61
CA LYS A 35 -8.53 3.33 -15.68
C LYS A 35 -7.44 2.32 -15.35
N ARG A 36 -7.34 1.90 -14.08
CA ARG A 36 -6.27 1.07 -13.55
C ARG A 36 -4.89 1.67 -13.83
N GLN A 37 -4.78 2.98 -13.62
CA GLN A 37 -3.57 3.75 -13.88
C GLN A 37 -3.15 4.50 -12.62
N CYS A 38 -1.83 4.68 -12.46
CA CYS A 38 -1.30 5.54 -11.42
C CYS A 38 -1.02 6.94 -11.94
N ASN A 39 -1.53 7.96 -11.24
CA ASN A 39 -1.35 9.37 -11.59
C ASN A 39 -0.31 10.07 -10.71
N GLY A 40 0.26 9.38 -9.73
CA GLY A 40 1.28 9.92 -8.85
C GLY A 40 2.00 8.82 -8.09
N TYR A 41 3.32 8.89 -8.08
CA TYR A 41 4.19 7.90 -7.48
C TYR A 41 4.87 8.45 -6.22
N PRO A 42 5.34 7.57 -5.33
CA PRO A 42 6.21 7.95 -4.23
C PRO A 42 7.66 8.22 -4.67
N ARG A 43 8.44 8.88 -3.80
CA ARG A 43 9.82 9.28 -4.09
C ARG A 43 10.68 8.06 -4.41
N GLY A 44 11.51 8.16 -5.44
CA GLY A 44 12.51 7.14 -5.77
C GLY A 44 11.93 5.78 -6.11
N TYR A 45 10.64 5.72 -6.47
CA TYR A 45 9.95 4.47 -6.80
C TYR A 45 10.61 3.79 -8.00
N PRO A 46 11.15 2.57 -7.85
CA PRO A 46 11.90 1.91 -8.91
C PRO A 46 10.99 1.15 -9.89
N GLY A 47 9.71 0.97 -9.53
CA GLY A 47 8.80 0.11 -10.26
C GLY A 47 8.84 -1.35 -9.79
N ARG A 48 7.72 -2.06 -9.96
CA ARG A 48 7.60 -3.49 -9.58
C ARG A 48 8.44 -4.43 -10.44
N GLU A 49 8.94 -3.95 -11.58
CA GLU A 49 9.92 -4.67 -12.40
C GLU A 49 11.31 -4.74 -11.76
N ASP A 50 11.59 -3.91 -10.75
CA ASP A 50 12.83 -4.01 -9.98
C ASP A 50 12.76 -5.26 -9.08
N VAL A 51 13.59 -6.25 -9.41
CA VAL A 51 13.69 -7.52 -8.69
C VAL A 51 14.07 -7.35 -7.22
N ASN A 52 14.68 -6.22 -6.86
CA ASN A 52 15.12 -5.92 -5.50
C ASN A 52 14.19 -4.95 -4.77
N ILE A 53 13.00 -4.60 -5.32
CA ILE A 53 12.09 -3.63 -4.71
C ILE A 53 11.77 -3.95 -3.23
N ASN A 54 11.57 -5.23 -2.92
CA ASN A 54 11.30 -5.72 -1.56
C ASN A 54 12.43 -5.45 -0.55
N THR A 55 13.66 -5.27 -1.02
CA THR A 55 14.84 -5.04 -0.17
C THR A 55 15.29 -3.59 -0.24
N ASP A 56 15.28 -3.03 -1.44
CA ASP A 56 15.88 -1.73 -1.73
C ASP A 56 14.88 -0.59 -1.64
N TYR A 57 13.57 -0.85 -1.70
CA TYR A 57 12.56 0.20 -1.63
C TYR A 57 11.84 0.25 -0.28
N THR A 58 11.59 -0.90 0.33
CA THR A 58 11.00 -0.96 1.67
C THR A 58 11.88 -0.28 2.71
N TYR A 59 11.30 0.43 3.66
CA TYR A 59 12.05 1.09 4.74
C TYR A 59 11.50 0.70 6.11
N LEU A 60 12.30 -0.05 6.86
CA LEU A 60 11.94 -0.66 8.14
C LEU A 60 12.35 0.22 9.31
N PHE A 61 11.45 0.38 10.28
CA PHE A 61 11.75 0.79 11.65
C PHE A 61 11.64 -0.44 12.54
N SER A 62 12.71 -0.73 13.27
CA SER A 62 12.72 -1.83 14.25
C SER A 62 12.25 -1.30 15.61
N GLY A 63 11.11 -1.80 16.10
CA GLY A 63 10.50 -1.32 17.33
C GLY A 63 10.02 0.13 17.18
N THR A 64 10.19 0.91 18.25
CA THR A 64 9.94 2.35 18.27
C THR A 64 11.28 3.07 18.44
N PRO A 65 12.08 3.26 17.38
CA PRO A 65 13.39 3.89 17.51
C PRO A 65 13.27 5.29 18.11
N SER A 66 14.24 5.69 18.91
CA SER A 66 14.26 7.04 19.51
C SER A 66 14.59 8.14 18.49
N SER A 67 15.34 7.76 17.45
CA SER A 67 15.66 8.60 16.29
C SER A 67 15.94 7.72 15.08
N GLN A 68 15.32 8.06 13.96
CA GLN A 68 15.53 7.48 12.64
C GLN A 68 14.81 8.39 11.63
N PRO A 69 15.41 8.75 10.48
CA PRO A 69 14.71 9.53 9.46
C PRO A 69 13.41 8.85 9.02
N MET A 70 12.34 9.60 8.80
CA MET A 70 11.04 9.06 8.33
C MET A 70 11.10 8.59 6.88
N CYS A 71 11.94 9.22 6.07
CA CYS A 71 12.20 8.84 4.69
C CYS A 71 13.49 8.03 4.57
N ARG A 72 13.52 7.05 3.68
CA ARG A 72 14.70 6.20 3.47
C ARG A 72 15.89 7.04 2.96
N PRO A 73 17.02 7.10 3.69
CA PRO A 73 18.20 7.83 3.23
C PRO A 73 18.74 7.30 1.90
N GLY A 74 19.17 8.20 1.03
CA GLY A 74 19.68 7.92 -0.31
C GLY A 74 18.65 7.47 -1.33
N ARG A 75 17.35 7.48 -1.00
CA ARG A 75 16.29 7.01 -1.90
C ARG A 75 14.99 7.79 -1.80
N GLN A 76 14.55 8.18 -0.61
CA GLN A 76 13.30 8.92 -0.40
C GLN A 76 13.51 10.21 0.40
N ASP A 77 14.73 10.48 0.84
CA ASP A 77 15.16 11.66 1.61
C ASP A 77 15.26 12.94 0.76
N THR A 78 15.02 12.85 -0.54
CA THR A 78 14.89 13.98 -1.46
C THR A 78 13.82 13.68 -2.51
N ALA A 79 13.19 14.73 -3.05
CA ALA A 79 12.26 14.61 -4.17
C ALA A 79 13.01 14.21 -5.46
N ASN A 80 12.93 12.94 -5.84
CA ASN A 80 13.71 12.32 -6.92
C ASN A 80 12.82 11.52 -7.90
N TYR A 81 11.80 12.21 -8.43
CA TYR A 81 10.87 11.65 -9.40
C TYR A 81 11.49 11.44 -10.78
N SER A 82 11.01 10.44 -11.50
CA SER A 82 11.43 10.18 -12.88
C SER A 82 10.28 10.47 -13.86
N ALA A 83 10.60 10.61 -15.15
CA ALA A 83 9.58 10.75 -16.18
C ALA A 83 8.62 9.54 -16.24
N LYS A 84 9.11 8.35 -15.86
CA LYS A 84 8.32 7.11 -15.84
C LYS A 84 7.43 7.00 -14.59
N TYR A 85 7.90 7.53 -13.47
CA TYR A 85 7.20 7.53 -12.18
C TYR A 85 7.11 8.97 -11.66
N PRO A 86 6.22 9.80 -12.25
CA PRO A 86 6.12 11.20 -11.91
C PRO A 86 5.46 11.43 -10.55
N GLN A 87 5.75 12.59 -9.96
CA GLN A 87 5.03 13.14 -8.83
C GLN A 87 3.56 13.33 -9.18
N GLY A 88 2.66 13.05 -8.23
CA GLY A 88 1.23 13.35 -8.39
C GLY A 88 0.91 14.84 -8.25
N VAL A 89 -0.35 15.20 -8.45
CA VAL A 89 -0.83 16.58 -8.29
C VAL A 89 -1.81 16.65 -7.11
N ALA A 90 -1.54 17.57 -6.19
CA ALA A 90 -2.36 17.88 -5.03
C ALA A 90 -3.59 18.70 -5.46
N GLN A 91 -4.72 18.37 -4.88
CA GLN A 91 -5.98 19.07 -5.01
C GLN A 91 -6.64 19.09 -3.64
N ALA A 92 -6.94 20.29 -3.16
CA ALA A 92 -7.58 20.49 -1.87
C ALA A 92 -8.93 19.76 -1.81
N GLY A 93 -9.21 19.09 -0.69
CA GLY A 93 -10.43 18.31 -0.48
C GLY A 93 -10.55 17.02 -1.29
N LYS A 94 -9.62 16.74 -2.22
CA LYS A 94 -9.68 15.52 -3.05
C LYS A 94 -9.38 14.29 -2.19
N THR A 95 -10.17 13.25 -2.39
CA THR A 95 -9.86 11.89 -1.95
C THR A 95 -9.00 11.19 -3.00
N TYR A 96 -7.87 10.68 -2.55
CA TYR A 96 -6.91 9.91 -3.32
C TYR A 96 -7.01 8.43 -2.95
N ASN A 97 -6.69 7.56 -3.91
CA ASN A 97 -6.54 6.14 -3.65
C ASN A 97 -5.06 5.78 -3.66
N VAL A 98 -4.64 5.00 -2.66
CA VAL A 98 -3.31 4.41 -2.59
C VAL A 98 -3.41 2.98 -3.06
N ARG A 99 -2.46 2.55 -3.89
CA ARG A 99 -2.17 1.13 -4.11
C ARG A 99 -0.85 0.79 -3.44
N TYR A 100 -0.83 -0.26 -2.64
CA TYR A 100 0.37 -0.73 -1.93
C TYR A 100 0.55 -2.24 -2.12
N GLU A 101 1.79 -2.71 -2.02
CA GLU A 101 2.10 -4.13 -2.05
C GLU A 101 2.15 -4.69 -0.63
N ILE A 102 1.56 -5.86 -0.41
CA ILE A 102 1.78 -6.61 0.82
C ILE A 102 2.66 -7.83 0.54
N ASN A 103 3.66 -8.05 1.38
CA ASN A 103 4.48 -9.25 1.33
C ASN A 103 4.63 -9.85 2.73
N GLY A 104 4.07 -11.05 2.92
CA GLY A 104 3.97 -11.73 4.20
C GLY A 104 2.89 -11.17 5.13
N HIS A 105 2.83 -11.73 6.34
CA HIS A 105 2.08 -11.19 7.49
C HIS A 105 0.56 -11.08 7.32
N GLN A 106 -0.03 -11.97 6.52
CA GLN A 106 -1.48 -12.08 6.35
C GLN A 106 -2.24 -12.30 7.68
N ALA A 107 -1.58 -12.89 8.68
CA ALA A 107 -2.11 -13.07 10.03
C ALA A 107 -2.38 -11.73 10.77
N TYR A 108 -1.92 -10.61 10.23
CA TYR A 108 -1.99 -9.29 10.85
C TYR A 108 -2.83 -8.29 10.04
N ALA A 109 -3.84 -8.80 9.36
CA ALA A 109 -4.78 -8.06 8.52
C ALA A 109 -5.38 -6.80 9.20
N THR A 110 -5.55 -6.84 10.52
CA THR A 110 -6.17 -5.77 11.31
C THR A 110 -5.21 -4.67 11.76
N SER A 111 -3.91 -4.81 11.50
CA SER A 111 -2.94 -3.72 11.72
C SER A 111 -3.27 -2.49 10.87
N LYS A 112 -2.77 -1.32 11.26
CA LYS A 112 -3.21 -0.04 10.67
C LYS A 112 -2.17 0.52 9.71
N VAL A 113 -2.65 0.91 8.55
CA VAL A 113 -1.94 1.80 7.62
C VAL A 113 -2.49 3.20 7.78
N LYS A 114 -1.60 4.18 7.77
CA LYS A 114 -1.92 5.60 7.87
C LYS A 114 -1.25 6.38 6.74
N VAL A 115 -1.87 7.47 6.33
CA VAL A 115 -1.21 8.54 5.57
C VAL A 115 -1.04 9.73 6.49
N LEU A 116 0.22 10.05 6.76
CA LEU A 116 0.65 11.11 7.67
C LEU A 116 0.97 12.36 6.85
N TYR A 117 0.39 13.49 7.24
CA TYR A 117 0.60 14.78 6.62
C TYR A 117 1.25 15.75 7.61
N PHE A 118 2.29 16.45 7.16
CA PHE A 118 3.08 17.39 7.95
C PHE A 118 3.05 18.78 7.29
N PRO A 119 2.05 19.63 7.60
CA PRO A 119 1.89 20.92 6.92
C PRO A 119 3.05 21.90 7.15
N ASP A 120 3.68 21.82 8.32
CA ASP A 120 4.65 22.81 8.80
C ASP A 120 6.09 22.27 8.90
N GLU A 121 6.34 21.06 8.40
CA GLU A 121 7.65 20.39 8.53
C GLU A 121 8.13 19.90 7.16
N ASN A 122 9.45 19.88 6.97
CA ASN A 122 10.04 19.24 5.80
C ASN A 122 10.28 17.74 6.07
N ILE A 123 9.64 16.86 5.30
CA ILE A 123 9.77 15.40 5.46
C ILE A 123 11.19 14.90 5.15
N ASP A 124 12.00 15.65 4.41
CA ASP A 124 13.40 15.30 4.09
C ASP A 124 14.26 15.14 5.35
N THR A 125 13.96 15.92 6.39
CA THR A 125 14.70 15.97 7.65
C THR A 125 13.88 15.45 8.83
N LEU A 126 12.68 14.94 8.57
CA LEU A 126 11.74 14.54 9.61
C LEU A 126 12.21 13.26 10.31
N ASP A 127 12.24 13.27 11.63
CA ASP A 127 12.56 12.11 12.46
C ASP A 127 11.31 11.30 12.83
N TYR A 128 11.48 9.99 13.01
CA TYR A 128 10.46 9.05 13.45
C TYR A 128 9.69 9.50 14.71
N ASN A 129 10.37 10.16 15.65
CA ASN A 129 9.74 10.64 16.88
C ASN A 129 8.72 11.77 16.63
N LYS A 130 8.77 12.43 15.47
CA LYS A 130 7.80 13.45 15.05
C LYS A 130 6.53 12.86 14.45
N ARG A 131 6.44 11.55 14.21
CA ARG A 131 5.24 10.94 13.60
C ARG A 131 3.94 11.28 14.34
N SER A 132 3.99 11.46 15.66
CA SER A 132 2.80 11.77 16.47
C SER A 132 2.31 13.21 16.33
N SER A 133 3.11 14.12 15.75
CA SER A 133 2.66 15.47 15.41
C SER A 133 2.00 15.55 14.03
N ALA A 134 1.97 14.45 13.28
CA ALA A 134 1.34 14.40 11.97
C ALA A 134 -0.19 14.54 12.06
N LYS A 135 -0.77 15.18 11.05
CA LYS A 135 -2.20 15.03 10.76
C LYS A 135 -2.41 13.70 10.02
N VAL A 136 -3.24 12.81 10.57
CA VAL A 136 -3.63 11.58 9.87
C VAL A 136 -4.74 11.93 8.87
N VAL A 137 -4.44 11.84 7.57
CA VAL A 137 -5.36 12.19 6.48
C VAL A 137 -6.01 10.95 5.82
N GLY A 138 -5.58 9.76 6.22
CA GLY A 138 -6.21 8.49 5.88
C GLY A 138 -5.75 7.40 6.84
N GLU A 139 -6.64 6.48 7.19
CA GLU A 139 -6.34 5.31 8.01
C GLU A 139 -7.24 4.13 7.61
N TRP A 140 -6.65 2.94 7.46
CA TRP A 140 -7.39 1.73 7.14
C TRP A 140 -6.71 0.47 7.70
N ASN A 141 -7.42 -0.65 7.67
CA ASN A 141 -6.86 -1.97 8.00
C ASN A 141 -5.92 -2.44 6.89
N PHE A 142 -4.78 -3.02 7.25
CA PHE A 142 -3.74 -3.43 6.31
C PHE A 142 -4.21 -4.44 5.26
N ILE A 143 -5.13 -5.34 5.62
CA ILE A 143 -5.70 -6.32 4.68
C ILE A 143 -7.19 -6.48 4.98
N THR A 144 -8.03 -6.38 3.95
CA THR A 144 -9.43 -6.81 4.00
C THR A 144 -9.83 -7.45 2.67
N ASP A 145 -10.85 -8.32 2.69
CA ASP A 145 -11.29 -9.07 1.50
C ASP A 145 -11.82 -8.18 0.35
N GLY A 146 -12.15 -6.92 0.62
CA GLY A 146 -12.57 -5.94 -0.39
C GLY A 146 -11.47 -4.96 -0.83
N GLN A 147 -10.31 -4.98 -0.19
CA GLN A 147 -9.23 -4.03 -0.43
C GLN A 147 -7.99 -4.66 -1.06
N CYS A 148 -7.94 -5.97 -1.24
CA CYS A 148 -6.77 -6.64 -1.82
C CYS A 148 -7.20 -7.52 -2.99
N ASP A 149 -6.36 -7.59 -4.02
CA ASP A 149 -6.62 -8.46 -5.18
C ASP A 149 -6.66 -9.95 -4.75
N LEU A 150 -5.73 -10.35 -3.87
CA LEU A 150 -5.60 -11.71 -3.33
C LEU A 150 -5.09 -11.67 -1.87
N PRO A 151 -5.94 -11.39 -0.86
CA PRO A 151 -5.52 -11.05 0.51
C PRO A 151 -4.68 -12.11 1.24
N LEU A 152 -4.73 -13.37 0.79
CA LEU A 152 -3.95 -14.48 1.36
C LEU A 152 -2.65 -14.78 0.61
N THR A 153 -2.29 -13.99 -0.41
CA THR A 153 -1.13 -14.23 -1.27
C THR A 153 -0.07 -13.16 -1.05
N ASN A 154 1.22 -13.55 -1.02
CA ASN A 154 2.33 -12.61 -0.98
C ASN A 154 2.42 -11.81 -2.28
N ASN A 155 2.96 -10.59 -2.19
CA ASN A 155 3.14 -9.65 -3.30
C ASN A 155 1.82 -9.28 -4.00
N THR A 156 0.69 -9.35 -3.29
CA THR A 156 -0.60 -8.90 -3.82
C THR A 156 -0.73 -7.38 -3.70
N SER A 157 -1.54 -6.78 -4.56
CA SER A 157 -1.89 -5.37 -4.44
C SER A 157 -3.05 -5.21 -3.47
N CYS A 158 -2.93 -4.23 -2.59
CA CYS A 158 -4.02 -3.75 -1.77
C CYS A 158 -4.26 -2.26 -1.99
N TYR A 159 -5.41 -1.78 -1.53
CA TYR A 159 -5.92 -0.46 -1.80
C TYR A 159 -6.38 0.22 -0.51
N GLY A 160 -6.18 1.54 -0.45
CA GLY A 160 -6.64 2.39 0.63
C GLY A 160 -6.95 3.79 0.10
N SER A 161 -7.39 4.68 0.97
CA SER A 161 -7.70 6.05 0.58
C SER A 161 -7.35 7.06 1.67
N TYR A 162 -7.07 8.28 1.24
CA TYR A 162 -6.84 9.43 2.10
C TYR A 162 -7.43 10.68 1.45
N THR A 163 -7.79 11.67 2.25
CA THR A 163 -8.38 12.92 1.78
C THR A 163 -7.52 14.09 2.20
N LEU A 164 -7.05 14.87 1.23
CA LEU A 164 -6.30 16.09 1.54
C LEU A 164 -7.23 17.14 2.18
N PRO A 165 -6.73 17.96 3.12
CA PRO A 165 -7.49 19.08 3.65
C PRO A 165 -7.93 20.06 2.55
N ASP A 166 -9.00 20.82 2.82
CA ASP A 166 -9.47 21.89 1.93
C ASP A 166 -8.55 23.11 1.91
N ASP A 167 -7.74 23.27 2.96
CA ASP A 167 -6.85 24.39 3.24
C ASP A 167 -5.38 24.01 3.02
N LEU A 168 -5.04 23.59 1.81
CA LEU A 168 -3.66 23.24 1.48
C LEU A 168 -2.76 24.49 1.44
N PRO A 169 -1.55 24.43 2.04
CA PRO A 169 -0.57 25.51 1.93
C PRO A 169 -0.09 25.66 0.48
N SER A 170 0.55 26.79 0.19
CA SER A 170 1.29 26.96 -1.06
C SER A 170 2.51 26.04 -1.10
N GLY A 171 2.84 25.52 -2.28
CA GLY A 171 3.96 24.60 -2.45
C GLY A 171 3.54 23.13 -2.34
N ASP A 172 4.51 22.25 -2.56
CA ASP A 172 4.28 20.81 -2.63
C ASP A 172 3.84 20.24 -1.27
N ILE A 173 2.89 19.31 -1.32
CA ILE A 173 2.33 18.67 -0.14
C ILE A 173 3.16 17.42 0.15
N GLN A 174 3.74 17.35 1.34
CA GLN A 174 4.64 16.27 1.74
C GLN A 174 3.94 15.31 2.69
N LEU A 175 3.94 14.01 2.36
CA LEU A 175 3.21 12.97 3.07
C LEU A 175 4.05 11.71 3.28
N VAL A 176 3.62 10.90 4.26
CA VAL A 176 4.21 9.59 4.54
C VAL A 176 3.12 8.53 4.60
N TYR A 177 3.21 7.52 3.74
CA TYR A 177 2.50 6.26 3.94
C TYR A 177 3.21 5.51 5.06
N PHE A 178 2.46 5.06 6.06
CA PHE A 178 3.03 4.48 7.27
C PHE A 178 2.24 3.27 7.73
N TRP A 179 2.89 2.11 7.84
CA TRP A 179 2.31 0.89 8.39
C TRP A 179 2.82 0.62 9.79
N GLU A 180 1.90 0.63 10.76
CA GLU A 180 2.18 0.32 12.15
C GLU A 180 1.96 -1.17 12.43
N PHE A 181 3.01 -1.98 12.27
CA PHE A 181 2.96 -3.40 12.59
C PHE A 181 3.34 -3.66 14.06
N ASN A 182 2.51 -3.13 14.96
CA ASN A 182 2.64 -3.28 16.42
C ASN A 182 2.19 -4.66 16.95
N ALA A 183 1.90 -5.62 16.07
CA ALA A 183 1.34 -6.92 16.45
C ALA A 183 2.40 -8.03 16.57
N ASN A 184 3.68 -7.73 16.35
CA ASN A 184 4.78 -8.61 16.74
C ASN A 184 5.58 -8.05 17.94
N PRO A 185 6.25 -8.90 18.73
CA PRO A 185 7.09 -8.44 19.83
C PRO A 185 8.24 -7.53 19.41
N ALA A 186 8.65 -7.59 18.14
CA ALA A 186 9.73 -6.77 17.59
C ALA A 186 9.29 -5.34 17.22
N GLY A 187 7.99 -5.06 17.14
CA GLY A 187 7.42 -3.76 16.78
C GLY A 187 7.89 -3.24 15.42
N GLN A 188 7.79 -4.04 14.35
CA GLN A 188 8.22 -3.59 13.03
C GLN A 188 7.26 -2.54 12.45
N GLN A 189 7.77 -1.53 11.77
CA GLN A 189 6.96 -0.51 11.10
C GLN A 189 7.60 -0.15 9.77
N TYR A 190 6.81 0.38 8.83
CA TYR A 190 7.30 0.68 7.48
C TYR A 190 6.82 2.02 7.01
N SER A 191 7.67 2.74 6.28
CA SER A 191 7.27 4.00 5.63
C SER A 191 7.54 4.02 4.14
N THR A 192 6.82 4.91 3.46
CA THR A 192 7.10 5.33 2.10
C THR A 192 6.79 6.82 2.00
N CYS A 193 7.81 7.65 1.72
CA CYS A 193 7.62 9.10 1.58
C CYS A 193 7.19 9.49 0.16
N PHE A 194 6.32 10.48 0.07
CA PHE A 194 5.84 11.01 -1.20
C PHE A 194 5.40 12.46 -1.09
N ASP A 195 5.47 13.14 -2.22
CA ASP A 195 5.00 14.49 -2.42
C ASP A 195 3.86 14.52 -3.43
N LEU A 196 3.02 15.54 -3.32
CA LEU A 196 2.07 15.93 -4.35
C LEU A 196 2.35 17.36 -4.75
N LYS A 197 2.58 17.59 -6.05
CA LYS A 197 2.81 18.92 -6.60
C LYS A 197 1.56 19.75 -6.43
N ASN A 198 1.66 20.96 -5.92
CA ASN A 198 0.47 21.80 -5.76
C ASN A 198 -0.19 22.07 -7.12
N GLY A 199 -1.41 21.55 -7.33
CA GLY A 199 -2.20 21.80 -8.53
C GLY A 199 -2.98 23.12 -8.49
N GLY A 200 -2.91 23.84 -7.37
CA GLY A 200 -3.80 24.95 -7.07
C GLY A 200 -5.08 24.49 -6.35
N ALA A 201 -5.78 25.44 -5.72
CA ALA A 201 -7.10 25.19 -5.17
C ALA A 201 -8.02 24.75 -6.32
N MET A 202 -8.75 23.66 -6.14
CA MET A 202 -9.93 23.42 -6.97
C MET A 202 -10.79 24.67 -6.82
N GLU A 203 -11.18 25.33 -7.92
CA GLU A 203 -12.29 26.29 -7.85
C GLU A 203 -13.46 25.50 -7.29
N ARG A 204 -13.70 25.66 -5.98
CA ARG A 204 -14.84 25.07 -5.31
C ARG A 204 -16.02 25.53 -6.13
N PRO A 205 -16.85 24.63 -6.72
CA PRO A 205 -18.02 25.04 -7.46
C PRO A 205 -18.78 26.00 -6.54
N SER A 206 -18.80 27.27 -6.92
CA SER A 206 -19.23 28.33 -6.01
C SER A 206 -20.65 27.96 -5.60
N ALA A 207 -20.84 27.59 -4.33
CA ALA A 207 -22.12 27.09 -3.80
C ALA A 207 -23.16 28.23 -3.68
N SER A 208 -22.99 29.29 -4.47
CA SER A 208 -23.78 30.51 -4.47
C SER A 208 -24.32 30.80 -5.86
N ALA A 209 -24.85 29.79 -6.55
CA ALA A 209 -26.00 30.05 -7.41
C ALA A 209 -27.22 30.10 -6.49
N THR A 210 -27.45 31.25 -5.86
CA THR A 210 -28.76 31.58 -5.33
C THR A 210 -29.73 31.46 -6.49
N VAL A 211 -30.49 30.37 -6.53
CA VAL A 211 -31.63 30.23 -7.43
C VAL A 211 -32.57 31.37 -7.07
N SER A 212 -32.55 32.45 -7.86
CA SER A 212 -33.57 33.48 -7.78
C SER A 212 -34.92 32.78 -7.90
N PRO A 213 -35.87 33.01 -6.96
CA PRO A 213 -37.20 32.46 -7.09
C PRO A 213 -37.79 32.98 -8.40
N VAL A 214 -37.99 32.07 -9.35
CA VAL A 214 -38.79 32.34 -10.55
C VAL A 214 -40.22 32.56 -10.05
N THR A 215 -40.63 33.81 -10.00
CA THR A 215 -42.02 34.20 -9.80
C THR A 215 -42.82 33.69 -10.99
N SER A 216 -43.41 32.50 -10.82
CA SER A 216 -44.21 31.82 -11.84
C SER A 216 -45.52 32.58 -12.03
N GLY A 217 -45.61 33.31 -13.14
CA GLY A 217 -46.84 33.93 -13.61
C GLY A 217 -47.63 32.98 -14.50
N VAL A 218 -48.81 32.60 -14.00
CA VAL A 218 -50.08 32.42 -14.73
C VAL A 218 -50.38 31.06 -15.41
N ALA A 219 -51.65 30.68 -15.17
CA ALA A 219 -52.60 29.84 -15.91
C ALA A 219 -52.73 28.34 -15.57
N ALA A 220 -53.96 28.03 -15.18
CA ALA A 220 -54.54 26.72 -14.90
C ALA A 220 -55.00 26.01 -16.21
N PRO A 221 -55.82 24.93 -16.15
CA PRO A 221 -55.39 23.56 -16.41
C PRO A 221 -55.92 23.01 -17.75
N VAL A 222 -55.21 22.04 -18.33
CA VAL A 222 -55.78 21.16 -19.36
C VAL A 222 -55.52 19.71 -18.97
N ALA A 223 -56.62 18.98 -18.89
CA ALA A 223 -56.72 17.59 -18.49
C ALA A 223 -56.35 16.61 -19.62
N THR A 224 -56.31 15.34 -19.22
CA THR A 224 -56.56 14.11 -20.00
C THR A 224 -55.33 13.39 -20.52
N GLY A 225 -55.10 12.16 -20.03
CA GLY A 225 -54.19 11.23 -20.70
C GLY A 225 -53.69 10.05 -19.89
N THR A 226 -54.60 9.11 -19.60
CA THR A 226 -54.35 7.64 -19.67
C THR A 226 -53.33 7.01 -18.71
N SER A 227 -53.87 6.43 -17.64
CA SER A 227 -53.25 5.38 -16.83
C SER A 227 -53.06 4.11 -17.66
N THR A 228 -51.83 3.59 -17.71
CA THR A 228 -51.58 2.17 -18.02
C THR A 228 -50.92 1.53 -16.80
N ASP A 229 -51.74 0.72 -16.16
CA ASP A 229 -51.45 -0.17 -15.04
C ASP A 229 -50.53 -1.29 -15.55
N VAL A 230 -49.31 -1.40 -15.00
CA VAL A 230 -48.40 -2.52 -15.28
C VAL A 230 -48.19 -3.28 -13.99
N THR A 231 -48.90 -4.40 -13.92
CA THR A 231 -48.80 -5.45 -12.90
C THR A 231 -47.37 -5.97 -12.77
N PRO A 232 -46.80 -6.10 -11.56
CA PRO A 232 -45.56 -6.83 -11.36
C PRO A 232 -45.81 -8.34 -11.39
N SER A 233 -45.27 -9.03 -12.40
CA SER A 233 -45.21 -10.49 -12.45
C SER A 233 -44.07 -10.98 -11.56
N ALA A 234 -44.43 -11.64 -10.46
CA ALA A 234 -43.53 -12.45 -9.66
C ALA A 234 -43.31 -13.80 -10.35
N ASN A 235 -42.07 -14.10 -10.74
CA ASN A 235 -41.58 -15.46 -10.92
C ASN A 235 -40.04 -15.45 -10.90
N VAL A 236 -39.47 -15.69 -9.72
CA VAL A 236 -38.06 -16.05 -9.57
C VAL A 236 -38.00 -17.54 -9.22
N PRO A 237 -37.46 -18.41 -10.08
CA PRO A 237 -37.14 -19.78 -9.70
C PRO A 237 -35.82 -19.79 -8.92
N THR A 238 -35.90 -20.29 -7.68
CA THR A 238 -34.76 -20.70 -6.86
C THR A 238 -34.05 -21.87 -7.55
N ALA A 239 -32.85 -21.64 -8.08
CA ALA A 239 -31.96 -22.70 -8.54
C ALA A 239 -30.93 -23.01 -7.44
N THR A 240 -31.18 -24.10 -6.72
CA THR A 240 -30.24 -24.74 -5.80
C THR A 240 -29.13 -25.41 -6.62
N GLY A 241 -27.98 -24.74 -6.74
CA GLY A 241 -26.80 -25.26 -7.41
C GLY A 241 -25.89 -26.00 -6.42
N ASN A 242 -25.82 -27.32 -6.57
CA ASN A 242 -24.96 -28.21 -5.81
C ASN A 242 -23.47 -27.85 -5.96
N ALA A 243 -22.75 -27.86 -4.83
CA ALA A 243 -21.30 -27.88 -4.78
C ALA A 243 -20.78 -29.15 -5.47
N SER A 244 -20.07 -29.00 -6.59
CA SER A 244 -19.19 -30.04 -7.12
C SER A 244 -17.78 -29.77 -6.64
N GLU A 245 -17.34 -30.67 -5.78
CA GLU A 245 -15.98 -30.85 -5.29
C GLU A 245 -15.07 -31.22 -6.48
N VAL A 246 -14.28 -30.25 -6.96
CA VAL A 246 -13.22 -30.51 -7.94
C VAL A 246 -11.96 -30.91 -7.17
N VAL A 247 -11.79 -32.21 -6.99
CA VAL A 247 -10.52 -32.82 -6.57
C VAL A 247 -9.53 -32.70 -7.73
N GLY A 248 -8.81 -31.58 -7.77
CA GLY A 248 -7.69 -31.37 -8.70
C GLY A 248 -6.44 -32.06 -8.20
N THR A 249 -6.11 -33.21 -8.80
CA THR A 249 -4.83 -33.90 -8.64
C THR A 249 -3.71 -33.08 -9.28
N THR A 250 -2.82 -32.52 -8.45
CA THR A 250 -1.62 -31.82 -8.89
C THR A 250 -0.55 -32.82 -9.33
N THR A 251 -0.47 -33.05 -10.64
CA THR A 251 0.67 -33.74 -11.27
C THR A 251 1.88 -32.78 -11.31
N PRO A 252 3.04 -33.15 -10.76
CA PRO A 252 4.22 -32.27 -10.78
C PRO A 252 4.79 -32.17 -12.20
N ARG A 253 4.73 -30.98 -12.80
CA ARG A 253 5.48 -30.67 -14.03
C ARG A 253 6.97 -30.59 -13.71
N LYS A 254 7.71 -31.62 -14.14
CA LYS A 254 9.18 -31.58 -14.26
C LYS A 254 9.58 -30.45 -15.23
N CYS A 255 10.10 -29.34 -14.70
CA CYS A 255 10.85 -28.38 -15.50
C CYS A 255 12.15 -29.06 -15.99
N ARG A 256 12.20 -29.34 -17.30
CA ARG A 256 13.43 -29.74 -17.99
C ARG A 256 14.40 -28.56 -18.01
N ARG A 257 15.47 -28.65 -17.22
CA ARG A 257 16.69 -27.84 -17.34
C ARG A 257 17.37 -28.11 -18.69
N LYS A 258 17.59 -27.06 -19.48
CA LYS A 258 18.66 -27.02 -20.48
C LYS A 258 19.06 -25.56 -20.77
N CYS A 259 19.83 -24.98 -19.86
CA CYS A 259 20.72 -23.85 -20.18
C CYS A 259 22.10 -24.21 -19.65
N ARG A 260 22.98 -24.56 -20.59
CA ARG A 260 24.42 -24.77 -20.42
C ARG A 260 25.03 -23.44 -20.89
N GLY A 261 25.62 -22.68 -19.99
CA GLY A 261 26.27 -21.41 -20.31
C GLY A 261 27.18 -21.03 -19.16
N GLN A 262 28.49 -21.05 -19.43
CA GLN A 262 29.57 -20.80 -18.48
C GLN A 262 29.53 -19.36 -17.96
N CYS A 263 29.67 -19.20 -16.65
CA CYS A 263 30.20 -17.98 -16.05
C CYS A 263 31.40 -18.39 -15.19
N SER A 264 32.59 -18.24 -15.77
CA SER A 264 33.88 -18.34 -15.12
C SER A 264 34.23 -17.00 -14.45
N GLY A 265 34.47 -17.07 -13.14
CA GLY A 265 35.52 -16.34 -12.42
C GLY A 265 35.55 -14.80 -12.44
N SER A 266 35.26 -14.20 -11.29
CA SER A 266 36.23 -13.29 -10.65
C SER A 266 35.89 -13.17 -9.15
N SER A 267 36.79 -13.70 -8.32
CA SER A 267 36.82 -13.50 -6.88
C SER A 267 37.60 -12.22 -6.59
N SER A 268 36.91 -11.18 -6.16
CA SER A 268 37.55 -10.01 -5.52
C SER A 268 37.69 -10.26 -4.02
N PRO A 269 38.82 -9.90 -3.40
CA PRO A 269 39.06 -10.15 -1.97
C PRO A 269 38.28 -9.19 -1.08
N LEU A 270 37.79 -9.72 0.05
CA LEU A 270 37.26 -8.96 1.19
C LEU A 270 38.31 -7.97 1.69
N ALA A 271 37.98 -6.68 1.69
CA ALA A 271 38.71 -5.67 2.44
C ALA A 271 38.34 -5.77 3.94
N ALA A 272 39.36 -5.73 4.79
CA ALA A 272 39.25 -5.77 6.24
C ALA A 272 38.58 -4.50 6.81
N ALA A 273 37.79 -4.67 7.86
CA ALA A 273 37.18 -3.58 8.62
C ALA A 273 38.21 -2.86 9.51
N PRO A 274 38.15 -1.52 9.64
CA PRO A 274 39.00 -0.78 10.58
C PRO A 274 38.47 -0.90 12.01
N THR A 275 39.39 -1.15 12.95
CA THR A 275 39.19 -1.06 14.39
C THR A 275 39.06 0.39 14.84
N SER A 276 37.97 0.74 15.52
CA SER A 276 37.81 2.04 16.20
C SER A 276 38.70 2.11 17.45
N PRO A 277 39.28 3.29 17.76
CA PRO A 277 39.99 3.51 19.01
C PRO A 277 39.01 3.84 20.16
N VAL A 278 39.40 3.35 21.34
CA VAL A 278 38.82 3.69 22.64
C VAL A 278 39.22 5.13 23.00
N MET A 279 38.24 5.94 23.37
CA MET A 279 38.37 7.03 24.35
C MET A 279 37.19 6.97 25.29
#